data_AF-A0A966J9R3-F1
#
_entry.id   AF-A0A966J9R3-F1
#
_cell.length_a   1.000
_cell.length_b   1.000
_cell.length_c   1.000
_cell.angle_alpha   90.00
_cell.angle_beta   90.00
_cell.angle_gamma   90.00
#
_symmetry.space_group_name_H-M   'P 1'
#
loop_
_entity.id
_entity.type
_entity.pdbx_description
1 polymer ?
#
loop_
_entity_poly.entity_id
_entity_poly.type
_entity_poly.pdbx_seq_one_letter_code
_entity_poly.pdbx_strand_id
1 'polypeptide(L)'
;NVTGTPSPAPVGLRAPLDESAIAGAVAHDLFSPQRAAPVRRYTLNDAELSVAAAAAGDTQPVEAPLLPTVQGTAVNAAGEGFAMCAMAGGPVVVVRPGDVIGDFTVVSIERTRVVFRDALGRRHAVAAVGSPSGDES
;
A
#
# COMPACT_ATOMS: atom_id res chain seq x y z
N ASN A 1 23.84 -70.64 -4.94
CA ASN A 1 22.45 -70.67 -4.45
C ASN A 1 22.15 -69.39 -3.69
N VAL A 2 21.27 -68.58 -4.29
CA VAL A 2 20.40 -67.52 -3.74
C VAL A 2 21.05 -66.39 -2.92
N THR A 3 21.26 -65.27 -3.62
CA THR A 3 21.34 -63.89 -3.14
C THR A 3 20.03 -63.48 -2.44
N GLY A 4 20.08 -63.12 -1.16
CA GLY A 4 18.96 -62.54 -0.44
C GLY A 4 18.83 -61.05 -0.75
N THR A 5 17.81 -60.67 -1.51
CA THR A 5 17.37 -59.29 -1.68
C THR A 5 16.61 -58.84 -0.41
N PRO A 6 16.87 -57.65 0.16
CA PRO A 6 16.01 -57.10 1.20
C PRO A 6 14.67 -56.70 0.57
N SER A 7 13.59 -57.33 1.02
CA SER A 7 12.21 -56.98 0.68
C SER A 7 11.93 -55.52 1.08
N PRO A 8 11.43 -54.64 0.18
CA PRO A 8 10.99 -53.32 0.59
C PRO A 8 9.76 -53.46 1.49
N ALA A 9 9.83 -52.87 2.67
CA ALA A 9 8.68 -52.77 3.59
C ALA A 9 7.46 -52.20 2.86
N PRO A 10 6.24 -52.64 3.17
CA PRO A 10 5.05 -52.05 2.59
C PRO A 10 5.04 -50.56 2.91
N VAL A 11 4.99 -49.71 1.87
CA VAL A 11 4.72 -48.29 2.01
C VAL A 11 3.33 -48.21 2.63
N GLY A 12 3.28 -48.04 3.95
CA GLY A 12 2.03 -47.86 4.67
C GLY A 12 1.25 -46.76 3.98
N LEU A 13 0.03 -47.07 3.53
CA LEU A 13 -0.90 -46.06 3.05
C LEU A 13 -0.90 -44.94 4.09
N ARG A 14 -0.49 -43.73 3.68
CA ARG A 14 -0.68 -42.54 4.50
C ARG A 14 -2.16 -42.52 4.89
N ALA A 15 -2.43 -42.45 6.19
CA ALA A 15 -3.78 -42.30 6.69
C ALA A 15 -4.47 -41.17 5.93
N PRO A 16 -5.78 -41.28 5.62
CA PRO A 16 -6.51 -40.20 4.99
C PRO A 16 -6.31 -38.94 5.83
N LEU A 17 -5.80 -37.87 5.19
CA LEU A 17 -5.63 -36.59 5.84
C LEU A 17 -7.01 -36.12 6.31
N ASP A 18 -7.12 -35.84 7.61
CA ASP A 18 -8.33 -35.30 8.20
C ASP A 18 -8.75 -34.03 7.43
N GLU A 19 -10.00 -33.97 6.98
CA GLU A 19 -10.53 -32.83 6.22
C GLU A 19 -10.37 -31.51 7.00
N SER A 20 -10.40 -31.57 8.33
CA SER A 20 -10.14 -30.40 9.19
C SER A 20 -8.69 -29.92 9.13
N ALA A 21 -7.73 -30.83 8.96
CA ALA A 21 -6.32 -30.50 8.80
C ALA A 21 -6.03 -29.89 7.42
N ILE A 22 -6.74 -30.35 6.38
CA ILE A 22 -6.68 -29.76 5.03
C ILE A 22 -7.27 -28.35 5.05
N ALA A 23 -8.44 -28.15 5.67
CA ALA A 23 -9.08 -26.85 5.79
C ALA A 23 -8.19 -25.84 6.55
N GLY A 24 -7.53 -26.29 7.63
CA GLY A 24 -6.57 -25.47 8.37
C GLY A 24 -5.35 -25.08 7.53
N ALA A 25 -4.76 -26.01 6.76
CA ALA A 25 -3.61 -25.73 5.91
C ALA A 25 -3.94 -24.76 4.76
N VAL A 26 -5.12 -24.93 4.11
CA VAL A 26 -5.61 -24.03 3.06
C VAL A 26 -5.83 -22.61 3.60
N ALA A 27 -6.27 -22.46 4.85
CA ALA A 27 -6.43 -21.14 5.47
C ALA A 27 -5.10 -20.40 5.69
N HIS A 28 -3.99 -21.15 5.86
CA HIS A 28 -2.64 -20.59 6.06
C HIS A 28 -1.82 -20.46 4.77
N ASP A 29 -2.23 -21.11 3.68
CA ASP A 29 -1.64 -20.94 2.35
C ASP A 29 -2.28 -19.74 1.62
N LEU A 30 -1.53 -18.64 1.55
CA LEU A 30 -1.96 -17.39 0.92
C LEU A 30 -2.23 -17.52 -0.60
N PHE A 31 -1.70 -18.56 -1.25
CA PHE A 31 -1.80 -18.74 -2.70
C PHE A 31 -2.68 -19.94 -3.09
N SER A 32 -3.36 -20.58 -2.14
CA SER A 32 -4.22 -21.71 -2.44
C SER A 32 -5.37 -21.31 -3.38
N PRO A 33 -5.61 -22.05 -4.48
CA PRO A 33 -6.72 -21.78 -5.39
C PRO A 33 -8.10 -22.06 -4.77
N GLN A 34 -8.15 -22.77 -3.63
CA GLN A 34 -9.40 -23.01 -2.88
C GLN A 34 -9.68 -21.92 -1.84
N ARG A 35 -8.90 -20.84 -1.79
CA ARG A 35 -9.11 -19.76 -0.81
C ARG A 35 -10.40 -19.00 -1.10
N ALA A 36 -11.35 -19.05 -0.16
CA ALA A 36 -12.55 -18.23 -0.17
C ALA A 36 -12.34 -16.92 0.60
N ALA A 37 -13.06 -15.87 0.21
CA ALA A 37 -13.09 -14.63 0.98
C ALA A 37 -13.75 -14.88 2.36
N PRO A 38 -13.28 -14.23 3.44
CA PRO A 38 -13.92 -14.32 4.74
C PRO A 38 -15.38 -13.89 4.67
N VAL A 39 -16.27 -14.67 5.30
CA VAL A 39 -17.73 -14.41 5.32
C VAL A 39 -18.06 -13.06 5.99
N ARG A 40 -17.22 -12.62 6.92
CA ARG A 40 -17.33 -11.31 7.56
C ARG A 40 -16.25 -10.38 7.03
N ARG A 41 -16.66 -9.18 6.64
CA ARG A 41 -15.76 -8.08 6.34
C ARG A 41 -14.98 -7.75 7.61
N TYR A 42 -13.66 -7.62 7.49
CA TYR A 42 -12.86 -7.12 8.60
C TYR A 42 -13.30 -5.69 8.92
N THR A 43 -13.79 -5.51 10.15
CA THR A 43 -14.06 -4.22 10.75
C THR A 43 -13.11 -4.06 11.93
N LEU A 44 -12.55 -2.87 12.10
CA LEU A 44 -11.74 -2.57 13.28
C LEU A 44 -12.61 -2.75 14.53
N ASN A 45 -12.08 -3.44 15.53
CA ASN A 45 -12.72 -3.53 16.83
C ASN A 45 -12.55 -2.19 17.60
N ASP A 46 -13.32 -1.93 18.65
CA ASP A 46 -13.30 -0.63 19.35
C ASP A 46 -11.92 -0.24 19.89
N ALA A 47 -11.06 -1.21 20.23
CA ALA A 47 -9.69 -0.96 20.66
C ALA A 47 -8.78 -0.55 19.49
N GLU A 48 -8.91 -1.21 18.34
CA GLU A 48 -8.24 -0.82 17.09
C GLU A 48 -8.79 0.52 16.56
N LEU A 49 -10.09 0.78 16.75
CA LEU A 49 -10.75 2.02 16.40
C LEU A 49 -10.25 3.17 17.29
N SER A 50 -10.02 2.90 18.58
CA SER A 50 -9.41 3.85 19.53
C SER A 50 -7.98 4.19 19.16
N VAL A 51 -7.16 3.22 18.73
CA VAL A 51 -5.80 3.46 18.27
C VAL A 51 -5.80 4.19 16.93
N ALA A 52 -6.70 3.84 16.01
CA ALA A 52 -6.88 4.56 14.75
C ALA A 52 -7.42 5.99 14.98
N ALA A 53 -8.29 6.20 15.98
CA ALA A 53 -8.82 7.50 16.36
C ALA A 53 -7.79 8.34 17.13
N ALA A 54 -6.89 7.73 17.89
CA ALA A 54 -5.76 8.40 18.52
C ALA A 54 -4.66 8.74 17.50
N ALA A 55 -4.46 7.91 16.47
CA ALA A 55 -3.66 8.26 15.30
C ALA A 55 -4.34 9.34 14.44
N ALA A 56 -5.68 9.42 14.49
CA ALA A 56 -6.47 10.52 13.94
C ALA A 56 -6.66 11.68 14.94
N GLY A 57 -5.95 11.65 16.07
CA GLY A 57 -6.06 12.61 17.16
C GLY A 57 -5.57 13.99 16.74
N ASP A 58 -6.53 14.87 16.48
CA ASP A 58 -6.58 16.22 17.03
C ASP A 58 -5.27 17.03 16.98
N THR A 59 -4.76 17.24 15.77
CA THR A 59 -4.31 18.59 15.45
C THR A 59 -5.52 19.29 14.84
N GLN A 60 -6.03 20.32 15.50
CA GLN A 60 -6.66 21.43 14.83
C GLN A 60 -5.51 22.39 14.48
N PRO A 61 -4.85 22.27 13.31
CA PRO A 61 -3.81 23.21 12.96
C PRO A 61 -4.48 24.41 12.32
N VAL A 62 -4.00 25.61 12.64
CA VAL A 62 -4.22 26.83 11.85
C VAL A 62 -4.34 26.45 10.37
N GLU A 63 -5.51 26.70 9.77
CA GLU A 63 -5.93 26.25 8.42
C GLU A 63 -4.74 26.20 7.46
N ALA A 64 -4.04 25.06 7.47
CA ALA A 64 -2.93 24.85 6.59
C ALA A 64 -3.56 24.68 5.22
N PRO A 65 -3.04 25.34 4.17
CA PRO A 65 -3.58 25.18 2.83
C PRO A 65 -3.74 23.69 2.54
N LEU A 66 -4.93 23.26 2.12
CA LEU A 66 -5.16 21.87 1.75
C LEU A 66 -4.28 21.53 0.55
N LEU A 67 -3.09 21.00 0.85
CA LEU A 67 -2.11 20.65 -0.15
C LEU A 67 -2.64 19.47 -0.99
N PRO A 68 -2.33 19.42 -2.30
CA PRO A 68 -2.67 18.28 -3.12
C PRO A 68 -1.98 17.01 -2.60
N THR A 69 -2.70 15.90 -2.52
CA THR A 69 -2.10 14.59 -2.22
C THR A 69 -1.42 14.06 -3.47
N VAL A 70 -0.13 13.73 -3.37
CA VAL A 70 0.63 13.10 -4.45
C VAL A 70 0.55 11.58 -4.28
N GLN A 71 -0.09 10.88 -5.21
CA GLN A 71 -0.19 9.42 -5.18
C GLN A 71 1.05 8.73 -5.76
N GLY A 72 1.73 9.38 -6.71
CA GLY A 72 2.91 8.82 -7.35
C GLY A 72 3.55 9.80 -8.30
N THR A 73 4.83 9.58 -8.59
CA THR A 73 5.57 10.33 -9.60
C THR A 73 6.24 9.37 -10.58
N ALA A 74 6.33 9.78 -11.83
CA ALA A 74 7.06 9.08 -12.87
C ALA A 74 7.98 10.08 -13.55
N VAL A 75 9.29 9.88 -13.42
CA VAL A 75 10.32 10.79 -13.94
C VAL A 75 11.31 9.99 -14.78
N ASN A 76 11.58 10.44 -16.00
CA ASN A 76 12.57 9.84 -16.90
C ASN A 76 13.99 10.31 -16.55
N ALA A 77 15.00 9.71 -17.19
CA ALA A 77 16.40 10.06 -16.97
C ALA A 77 16.77 11.48 -17.44
N ALA A 78 15.95 12.09 -18.31
CA ALA A 78 16.11 13.46 -18.80
C ALA A 78 15.47 14.51 -17.86
N GLY A 79 14.83 14.08 -16.76
CA GLY A 79 14.17 14.97 -15.80
C GLY A 79 12.75 15.40 -16.20
N GLU A 80 12.23 14.87 -17.31
CA GLU A 80 10.82 15.05 -17.66
C GLU A 80 9.98 14.01 -16.92
N GLY A 81 8.82 14.43 -16.43
CA GLY A 81 7.97 13.54 -15.66
C GLY A 81 6.56 14.06 -15.51
N PHE A 82 5.72 13.21 -14.94
CA PHE A 82 4.37 13.54 -14.50
C PHE A 82 4.13 13.02 -13.10
N ALA A 83 3.14 13.60 -12.43
CA ALA A 83 2.70 13.19 -11.11
C ALA A 83 1.21 12.90 -11.16
N MET A 84 0.77 11.94 -10.34
CA MET A 84 -0.65 11.66 -10.09
C MET A 84 -1.02 12.36 -8.80
N CYS A 85 -1.90 13.35 -8.88
CA CYS A 85 -2.26 14.21 -7.77
C CYS A 85 -3.78 14.24 -7.59
N ALA A 86 -4.25 14.41 -6.36
CA ALA A 86 -5.66 14.63 -6.05
C ALA A 86 -5.81 15.76 -5.04
N MET A 87 -6.80 16.62 -5.25
CA MET A 87 -7.29 17.49 -4.16
C MET A 87 -8.09 16.65 -3.17
N ALA A 88 -8.22 17.10 -1.91
CA ALA A 88 -8.92 16.34 -0.88
C ALA A 88 -10.33 15.91 -1.32
N GLY A 89 -10.55 14.59 -1.39
CA GLY A 89 -11.81 14.00 -1.85
C GLY A 89 -12.11 14.13 -3.35
N GLY A 90 -11.19 14.70 -4.14
CA GLY A 90 -11.33 14.88 -5.59
C GLY A 90 -10.80 13.72 -6.42
N PRO A 91 -11.06 13.72 -7.75
CA PRO A 91 -10.51 12.72 -8.64
C PRO A 91 -8.99 12.86 -8.76
N VAL A 92 -8.32 11.74 -9.02
CA VAL A 92 -6.89 11.72 -9.32
C VAL A 92 -6.67 12.23 -10.74
N VAL A 93 -5.79 13.21 -10.90
CA VAL A 93 -5.41 13.82 -12.17
C VAL A 93 -3.92 13.68 -12.41
N VAL A 94 -3.53 13.59 -13.68
CA VAL A 94 -2.12 13.57 -14.10
C VAL A 94 -1.69 15.00 -14.38
N VAL A 95 -0.60 15.45 -13.76
CA VAL A 95 -0.07 16.81 -13.89
C VAL A 95 1.41 16.81 -14.27
N ARG A 96 1.84 17.85 -14.98
CA ARG A 96 3.21 18.13 -15.42
C ARG A 96 3.70 19.47 -14.85
N PRO A 97 5.02 19.77 -14.91
CA PRO A 97 5.52 21.09 -14.50
C PRO A 97 4.86 22.19 -15.33
N GLY A 98 4.30 23.20 -14.66
CA GLY A 98 3.51 24.28 -15.25
C GLY A 98 1.99 24.11 -15.13
N ASP A 99 1.50 22.89 -14.90
CA ASP A 99 0.07 22.65 -14.74
C ASP A 99 -0.47 23.20 -13.41
N VAL A 100 -1.77 23.45 -13.36
CA VAL A 100 -2.48 23.96 -12.18
C VAL A 100 -3.45 22.92 -11.64
N ILE A 101 -3.43 22.70 -10.33
CA ILE A 101 -4.35 21.85 -9.59
C ILE A 101 -4.88 22.60 -8.37
N GLY A 102 -6.19 22.90 -8.37
CA GLY A 102 -6.75 23.84 -7.39
C GLY A 102 -6.06 25.21 -7.49
N ASP A 103 -5.57 25.71 -6.36
CA ASP A 103 -4.82 26.99 -6.27
C ASP A 103 -3.30 26.82 -6.40
N PHE A 104 -2.83 25.62 -6.78
CA PHE A 104 -1.42 25.28 -6.82
C PHE A 104 -0.90 25.08 -8.25
N THR A 105 0.21 25.72 -8.57
CA THR A 105 0.98 25.45 -9.80
C THR A 105 2.07 24.44 -9.53
N VAL A 106 2.21 23.42 -10.38
CA VAL A 106 3.33 22.47 -10.31
C VAL A 106 4.61 23.14 -10.79
N VAL A 107 5.62 23.23 -9.93
CA VAL A 107 6.91 23.85 -10.28
C VAL A 107 7.91 22.80 -10.78
N SER A 108 8.02 21.69 -10.06
CA SER A 108 8.93 20.61 -10.42
C SER A 108 8.43 19.27 -9.88
N ILE A 109 8.76 18.20 -10.59
CA ILE A 109 8.44 16.82 -10.22
C ILE A 109 9.74 16.07 -10.04
N GLU A 110 9.95 15.52 -8.85
CA GLU A 110 11.09 14.67 -8.51
C GLU A 110 10.58 13.25 -8.22
N ARG A 111 11.50 12.28 -8.14
CA ARG A 111 11.15 10.86 -8.02
C ARG A 111 10.32 10.51 -6.77
N THR A 112 10.39 11.29 -5.70
CA THR A 112 9.70 11.00 -4.44
C THR A 112 8.81 12.15 -3.97
N ARG A 113 8.83 13.29 -4.68
CA ARG A 113 8.10 14.48 -4.25
C ARG A 113 7.76 15.40 -5.42
N VAL A 114 6.74 16.23 -5.22
CA VAL A 114 6.34 17.28 -6.14
C VAL A 114 6.43 18.62 -5.42
N VAL A 115 6.98 19.62 -6.09
CA VAL A 115 7.02 21.00 -5.58
C VAL A 115 5.90 21.79 -6.21
N PHE A 116 4.96 22.22 -5.37
CA PHE A 116 3.87 23.11 -5.73
C PHE A 116 4.20 24.55 -5.38
N ARG A 117 3.57 25.50 -6.06
CA ARG A 117 3.56 26.93 -5.72
C ARG A 117 2.13 27.38 -5.52
N ASP A 118 1.83 28.00 -4.40
CA ASP A 118 0.51 28.58 -4.14
C ASP A 118 0.32 29.94 -4.83
N ALA A 119 -0.90 30.50 -4.73
CA ALA A 119 -1.23 31.82 -5.27
C ALA A 119 -0.42 32.98 -4.64
N LEU A 120 0.14 32.79 -3.44
CA LEU A 120 1.02 33.75 -2.76
C LEU A 120 2.50 33.59 -3.17
N GLY A 121 2.81 32.65 -4.05
CA GLY A 121 4.15 32.36 -4.52
C GLY A 121 4.99 31.49 -3.59
N ARG A 122 4.41 30.96 -2.49
CA ARG A 122 5.13 30.07 -1.56
C ARG A 122 5.24 28.68 -2.16
N ARG A 123 6.37 28.02 -1.92
CA ARG A 123 6.66 26.68 -2.44
C ARG A 123 6.39 25.62 -1.38
N HIS A 124 5.69 24.57 -1.77
CA HIS A 124 5.30 23.46 -0.90
C HIS A 124 5.83 22.16 -1.52
N ALA A 125 6.70 21.45 -0.81
CA ALA A 125 7.21 20.16 -1.25
C ALA A 125 6.36 19.04 -0.63
N VAL A 126 5.67 18.28 -1.47
CA VAL A 126 4.77 17.20 -1.04
C VAL A 126 5.34 15.85 -1.48
N ALA A 127 5.52 14.93 -0.54
CA ALA A 127 5.99 13.58 -0.81
C ALA A 127 4.90 12.71 -1.45
N ALA A 128 5.29 11.79 -2.31
CA ALA A 128 4.38 10.79 -2.85
C ALA A 128 4.01 9.76 -1.76
N VAL A 129 2.71 9.48 -1.61
CA VAL A 129 2.15 8.47 -0.70
C VAL A 129 2.67 7.09 -1.11
N GLY A 130 3.69 6.60 -0.42
CA GLY A 130 4.43 5.39 -0.77
C GLY A 130 5.94 5.57 -0.85
N SER A 131 6.45 6.80 -0.73
CA SER A 131 7.88 7.02 -0.50
C SER A 131 8.20 6.68 0.97
N PRO A 132 9.24 5.88 1.26
CA PRO A 132 9.63 5.62 2.65
C PRO A 132 9.99 6.95 3.31
N SER A 133 9.22 7.34 4.32
CA SER A 133 9.59 8.42 5.24
C SER A 133 10.86 7.96 5.96
N GLY A 134 12.00 8.54 5.62
CA GLY A 134 13.28 8.29 6.28
C GLY A 134 13.30 8.90 7.68
N ASP A 135 12.48 8.37 8.57
CA ASP A 135 12.45 8.69 10.00
C ASP A 135 12.64 7.38 10.77
N GLU A 136 13.90 6.92 10.81
CA GLU A 136 14.39 6.01 11.83
C GLU A 136 15.65 6.66 12.43
N SER A 137 15.53 7.14 13.66
CA SER A 137 16.65 7.54 14.53
C SER A 137 16.29 7.27 15.98
#